data_AF-A0A6J0MYJ7-F1
#
_entry.id   AF-A0A6J0MYJ7-F1
#
_cell.length_a   1.000
_cell.length_b   1.000
_cell.length_c   1.000
_cell.angle_alpha   90.00
_cell.angle_beta   90.00
_cell.angle_gamma   90.00
#
_symmetry.space_group_name_H-M   'P 1'
#
loop_
_entity.id
_entity.type
_entity.pdbx_description
1 polymer ?
#
loop_
_entity_poly.entity_id
_entity_poly.type
_entity_poly.pdbx_seq_one_letter_code
_entity_poly.pdbx_strand_id
1 'polypeptide(L)'
;MGEMIVSLDDDIPLDSTRARFTNLLKRHQQLTDRLTRDSDKTIFDRLSKEFEAARASQSQELCLDGEEWNDGLLATLRERVHMEADRKDSGNAGLAPVSHPEERVAYRVGNKVIYCLEGARIGIQYETSFAGETYEIYHCVLESKSFLEKMNVLEHTIPFFLPLRDLENDHLSSNAKKFIDSVGDLLHAYVDRREQVRLIKELYGNQIRELYHSLPYHMVEFAIDDCDCKVVVSLRYGNLMCELPTKVRVLAWPMHQLKRQCTSPRLSKLASQAIPVRLSFAEDALRIQSLPEAYAEIVVNMPQEIEQIFL
;
A
#
# COMPACT_ATOMS: atom_id res chain seq x y z
N MET A 1 42.61 -19.63 -13.58
CA MET A 1 42.61 -18.80 -12.36
C MET A 1 41.74 -17.58 -12.62
N GLY A 2 40.73 -17.39 -11.78
CA GLY A 2 39.70 -16.37 -11.94
C GLY A 2 38.36 -16.88 -11.42
N GLU A 3 38.33 -17.30 -10.16
CA GLU A 3 37.10 -17.60 -9.42
C GLU A 3 36.31 -16.29 -9.30
N MET A 4 35.19 -16.19 -10.03
CA MET A 4 34.18 -15.17 -9.74
C MET A 4 33.21 -15.77 -8.73
N ILE A 5 33.40 -15.33 -7.49
CA ILE A 5 32.52 -15.50 -6.35
C ILE A 5 31.14 -14.98 -6.77
N VAL A 6 30.24 -15.91 -7.11
CA VAL A 6 28.80 -15.65 -7.14
C VAL A 6 28.44 -15.39 -5.69
N SER A 7 28.04 -14.16 -5.38
CA SER A 7 27.51 -13.79 -4.08
C SER A 7 26.28 -14.65 -3.79
N LEU A 8 26.47 -15.68 -2.96
CA LEU A 8 25.43 -16.36 -2.22
C LEU A 8 24.79 -15.32 -1.30
N ASP A 9 23.77 -14.62 -1.80
CA ASP A 9 22.86 -13.88 -0.94
C ASP A 9 22.04 -14.95 -0.21
N ASP A 10 22.47 -15.23 1.03
CA ASP A 10 22.10 -16.32 1.92
C ASP A 10 20.79 -17.06 1.59
N ASP A 11 20.93 -18.36 1.27
CA ASP A 11 19.88 -19.38 1.35
C ASP A 11 19.44 -19.54 2.81
N ILE A 12 18.73 -18.52 3.30
CA ILE A 12 18.05 -18.57 4.58
C ILE A 12 16.98 -19.67 4.47
N PRO A 13 17.05 -20.75 5.27
CA PRO A 13 16.06 -21.82 5.23
C PRO A 13 14.67 -21.21 5.43
N LEU A 14 13.73 -21.53 4.54
CA LEU A 14 12.34 -21.04 4.57
C LEU A 14 11.71 -21.18 5.96
N ASP A 15 12.10 -22.19 6.73
CA ASP A 15 11.62 -22.41 8.10
C ASP A 15 12.10 -21.35 9.10
N SER A 16 13.30 -20.78 8.91
CA SER A 16 13.78 -19.65 9.72
C SER A 16 13.11 -18.33 9.35
N THR A 17 12.72 -18.19 8.08
CA THR A 17 11.92 -17.07 7.57
C THR A 17 10.49 -17.16 8.12
N ARG A 18 9.87 -18.35 8.05
CA ARG A 18 8.55 -18.66 8.63
C ARG A 18 8.52 -18.46 10.15
N ALA A 19 9.50 -18.96 10.89
CA ALA A 19 9.56 -18.80 12.35
C ALA A 19 9.73 -17.33 12.79
N ARG A 20 10.48 -16.53 12.04
CA ARG A 20 10.57 -15.08 12.25
C ARG A 20 9.22 -14.39 12.00
N PHE A 21 8.47 -14.85 11.01
CA PHE A 21 7.16 -14.28 10.70
C PHE A 21 6.08 -14.64 11.70
N THR A 22 6.08 -15.83 12.32
CA THR A 22 5.06 -16.16 13.33
C THR A 22 5.07 -15.19 14.53
N ASN A 23 6.26 -14.76 14.96
CA ASN A 23 6.38 -13.79 16.05
C ASN A 23 6.03 -12.37 15.59
N LEU A 24 6.42 -11.99 14.36
CA LEU A 24 6.04 -10.72 13.76
C LEU A 24 4.51 -10.62 13.59
N LEU A 25 3.87 -11.69 13.12
CA LEU A 25 2.43 -11.83 12.95
C LEU A 25 1.67 -11.60 14.26
N LYS A 26 2.09 -12.26 15.33
CA LYS A 26 1.48 -12.05 16.66
C LYS A 26 1.60 -10.60 17.10
N ARG A 27 2.73 -9.94 16.84
CA ARG A 27 2.92 -8.51 17.16
C ARG A 27 2.06 -7.61 16.28
N HIS A 28 1.96 -7.88 14.98
CA HIS A 28 1.10 -7.14 14.06
C HIS A 28 -0.36 -7.27 14.47
N GLN A 29 -0.84 -8.47 14.78
CA GLN A 29 -2.20 -8.70 15.25
C GLN A 29 -2.46 -7.93 16.56
N GLN A 30 -1.57 -8.03 17.54
CA GLN A 30 -1.69 -7.28 18.80
C GLN A 30 -1.68 -5.77 18.59
N LEU A 31 -0.95 -5.28 17.60
CA LEU A 31 -0.87 -3.86 17.27
C LEU A 31 -2.17 -3.39 16.60
N THR A 32 -2.68 -4.15 15.63
CA THR A 32 -3.99 -3.93 15.02
C THR A 32 -5.10 -3.91 16.08
N ASP A 33 -5.11 -4.88 17.00
CA ASP A 33 -6.11 -4.99 18.07
C ASP A 33 -6.00 -3.85 19.10
N ARG A 34 -4.80 -3.26 19.28
CA ARG A 34 -4.60 -2.10 20.16
C ARG A 34 -5.05 -0.80 19.51
N LEU A 35 -4.75 -0.61 18.23
CA LEU A 35 -5.05 0.63 17.50
C LEU A 35 -6.54 0.71 17.11
N THR A 36 -7.19 -0.44 16.96
CA THR A 36 -8.65 -0.51 16.83
C THR A 36 -9.40 -0.13 18.12
N ARG A 37 -8.70 0.03 19.27
CA ARG A 37 -9.33 0.42 20.55
C ARG A 37 -9.35 1.94 20.72
N ASP A 38 -10.52 2.48 20.40
CA ASP A 38 -11.10 3.77 20.77
C ASP A 38 -10.48 5.06 20.21
N SER A 39 -9.17 5.31 20.28
CA SER A 39 -8.63 6.62 19.85
C SER A 39 -8.73 6.87 18.35
N ASP A 40 -8.30 5.90 17.53
CA ASP A 40 -8.27 6.08 16.07
C ASP A 40 -9.68 6.07 15.48
N LYS A 41 -10.60 5.34 16.11
CA LYS A 41 -12.01 5.35 15.75
C LYS A 41 -12.64 6.72 15.96
N THR A 42 -12.32 7.40 17.06
CA THR A 42 -12.82 8.76 17.31
C THR A 42 -12.27 9.78 16.31
N ILE A 43 -10.99 9.67 15.93
CA ILE A 43 -10.39 10.55 14.90
C ILE A 43 -11.04 10.30 13.55
N PHE A 44 -11.19 9.03 13.15
CA PHE A 44 -11.83 8.64 11.90
C PHE A 44 -13.26 9.19 11.81
N ASP A 45 -14.08 8.95 12.82
CA ASP A 45 -15.48 9.40 12.84
C ASP A 45 -15.58 10.94 12.84
N ARG A 46 -14.69 11.63 13.56
CA ARG A 46 -14.66 13.09 13.60
C ARG A 46 -14.24 13.68 12.25
N LEU A 47 -13.13 13.22 11.68
CA LEU A 47 -12.65 13.71 10.38
C LEU A 47 -13.66 13.40 9.27
N SER A 48 -14.25 12.21 9.27
CA SER A 48 -15.28 11.86 8.27
C SER A 48 -16.48 12.82 8.33
N LYS A 49 -16.94 13.18 9.54
CA LYS A 49 -18.01 14.17 9.71
C LYS A 49 -17.60 15.57 9.28
N GLU A 50 -16.36 15.97 9.59
CA GLU A 50 -15.82 17.28 9.22
C GLU A 50 -15.71 17.43 7.70
N PHE A 51 -15.18 16.42 7.00
CA PHE A 51 -15.08 16.42 5.54
C PHE A 51 -16.45 16.34 4.86
N GLU A 52 -17.40 15.58 5.41
CA GLU A 52 -18.77 15.54 4.90
C GLU A 52 -19.46 16.92 5.07
N ALA A 53 -19.26 17.59 6.22
CA ALA A 53 -19.75 18.95 6.42
C ALA A 53 -19.08 19.96 5.47
N ALA A 54 -17.77 19.83 5.24
CA ALA A 54 -17.03 20.66 4.30
C ALA A 54 -17.61 20.50 2.88
N ARG A 55 -17.81 19.26 2.44
CA ARG A 55 -18.45 18.92 1.15
C ARG A 55 -19.87 19.46 1.06
N ALA A 56 -20.70 19.30 2.10
CA ALA A 56 -22.07 19.81 2.11
C ALA A 56 -22.12 21.36 2.09
N SER A 57 -21.10 22.02 2.63
CA SER A 57 -20.97 23.48 2.62
C SER A 57 -20.31 24.05 1.36
N GLN A 58 -19.74 23.20 0.51
CA GLN A 58 -19.02 23.63 -0.68
C GLN A 58 -20.00 24.20 -1.71
N SER A 59 -19.64 25.33 -2.32
CA SER A 59 -20.45 25.97 -3.37
C SER A 59 -20.01 25.54 -4.76
N GLN A 60 -18.74 25.18 -4.91
CA GLN A 60 -18.14 24.80 -6.18
C GLN A 60 -17.06 23.73 -5.97
N GLU A 61 -16.93 22.82 -6.93
CA GLU A 61 -15.82 21.90 -7.03
C GLU A 61 -15.10 22.13 -8.37
N LEU A 62 -13.80 22.44 -8.32
CA LEU A 62 -12.96 22.67 -9.48
C LEU A 62 -12.06 21.46 -9.72
N CYS A 63 -12.20 20.81 -10.86
CA CYS A 63 -11.25 19.80 -11.30
C CYS A 63 -10.00 20.50 -11.86
N LEU A 64 -8.83 20.16 -11.33
CA LEU A 64 -7.55 20.70 -11.76
C LEU A 64 -6.76 19.63 -12.51
N ASP A 65 -6.17 20.02 -13.63
CA ASP A 65 -5.36 19.15 -14.46
C ASP A 65 -3.93 19.70 -14.64
N GLY A 66 -2.97 18.78 -14.80
CA GLY A 66 -1.59 19.09 -15.19
C GLY A 66 -0.92 20.17 -14.32
N GLU A 67 -0.71 21.35 -14.91
CA GLU A 67 0.06 22.47 -14.35
C GLU A 67 -0.72 23.31 -13.32
N GLU A 68 -2.05 23.21 -13.28
CA GLU A 68 -2.89 23.97 -12.33
C GLU A 68 -2.69 23.49 -10.88
N TRP A 69 -2.35 22.20 -10.72
CA TRP A 69 -1.98 21.60 -9.45
C TRP A 69 -0.51 21.84 -9.15
N ASN A 70 -0.21 22.86 -8.34
CA ASN A 70 1.16 23.24 -7.98
C ASN A 70 1.24 23.85 -6.57
N ASP A 71 2.47 24.03 -6.06
CA ASP A 71 2.71 24.61 -4.74
C ASP A 71 2.23 26.08 -4.62
N GLY A 72 2.10 26.80 -5.72
CA GLY A 72 1.53 28.17 -5.75
C GLY A 72 0.04 28.18 -5.41
N LEU A 73 -0.72 27.20 -5.90
CA LEU A 73 -2.10 26.99 -5.47
C LEU A 73 -2.16 26.68 -3.97
N LEU A 74 -1.32 25.77 -3.48
CA LEU A 74 -1.27 25.43 -2.05
C LEU A 74 -0.92 26.64 -1.18
N ALA A 75 -0.02 27.52 -1.63
CA ALA A 75 0.29 28.78 -0.95
C ALA A 75 -0.94 29.71 -0.90
N THR A 76 -1.71 29.78 -1.98
CA THR A 76 -2.95 30.59 -2.05
C THR A 76 -4.03 30.04 -1.11
N LEU A 77 -4.21 28.72 -1.07
CA LEU A 77 -5.15 28.07 -0.13
C LEU A 77 -4.73 28.31 1.30
N ARG A 78 -3.44 28.20 1.58
CA ARG A 78 -2.87 28.47 2.90
C ARG A 78 -3.12 29.91 3.34
N GLU A 79 -2.87 30.89 2.48
CA GLU A 79 -3.15 32.30 2.77
C GLU A 79 -4.63 32.53 3.07
N ARG A 80 -5.52 31.93 2.27
CA ARG A 80 -6.97 32.01 2.46
C ARG A 80 -7.42 31.50 3.84
N VAL A 81 -7.02 30.29 4.22
CA VAL A 81 -7.46 29.69 5.50
C VAL A 81 -6.94 30.46 6.71
N HIS A 82 -5.77 31.12 6.59
CA HIS A 82 -5.23 32.02 7.61
C HIS A 82 -6.03 33.32 7.70
N MET A 83 -6.31 33.98 6.56
CA MET A 83 -7.14 35.19 6.54
C MET A 83 -8.55 34.96 7.10
N GLU A 84 -9.15 33.81 6.80
CA GLU A 84 -10.47 33.43 7.33
C GLU A 84 -10.44 33.18 8.84
N ALA A 85 -9.38 32.55 9.36
CA ALA A 85 -9.21 32.34 10.79
C ALA A 85 -9.04 33.67 11.54
N ASP A 86 -8.17 34.55 11.06
CA ASP A 86 -7.92 35.88 11.67
C ASP A 86 -9.20 36.74 11.71
N ARG A 87 -10.03 36.68 10.65
CA ARG A 87 -11.32 37.40 10.59
C ARG A 87 -12.30 36.88 11.65
N LYS A 88 -12.36 35.56 11.86
CA LYS A 88 -13.23 34.95 12.87
C LYS A 88 -12.75 35.28 14.29
N ASP A 89 -11.45 35.27 14.53
CA ASP A 89 -10.86 35.60 15.85
C ASP A 89 -10.98 37.09 16.20
N SER A 90 -10.96 37.96 15.19
CA SER A 90 -11.09 39.43 15.38
C SER A 90 -12.51 39.91 15.71
N GLY A 91 -13.50 39.02 15.74
CA GLY A 91 -14.86 39.32 16.22
C GLY A 91 -15.61 40.42 15.47
N ASN A 92 -15.14 40.85 14.29
CA ASN A 92 -15.69 42.00 13.59
C ASN A 92 -16.95 41.64 12.78
N ALA A 93 -17.99 41.19 13.49
CA ALA A 93 -19.33 40.94 12.96
C ALA A 93 -20.14 42.24 12.71
N GLY A 94 -19.53 43.41 12.90
CA GLY A 94 -20.16 44.71 12.68
C GLY A 94 -19.37 45.54 11.67
N LEU A 95 -20.01 45.85 10.53
CA LEU A 95 -19.62 46.88 9.53
C LEU A 95 -18.76 46.44 8.31
N ALA A 96 -18.91 45.21 7.81
CA ALA A 96 -18.58 44.92 6.40
C ALA A 96 -19.86 44.83 5.55
N PRO A 97 -19.93 45.45 4.36
CA PRO A 97 -21.09 45.36 3.49
C PRO A 97 -21.23 43.91 3.01
N VAL A 98 -22.39 43.31 3.28
CA VAL A 98 -22.90 42.01 2.80
C VAL A 98 -21.87 41.24 1.98
N SER A 99 -20.95 40.55 2.65
CA SER A 99 -20.11 39.56 1.99
C SER A 99 -21.06 38.47 1.50
N HIS A 100 -21.15 38.33 0.17
CA HIS A 100 -21.76 37.18 -0.49
C HIS A 100 -21.36 35.90 0.27
N PRO A 101 -22.24 34.87 0.36
CA PRO A 101 -21.86 33.60 0.98
C PRO A 101 -20.49 33.21 0.42
N GLU A 102 -19.46 33.18 1.29
CA GLU A 102 -18.08 32.98 0.86
C GLU A 102 -18.06 31.69 0.06
N GLU A 103 -17.79 31.81 -1.24
CA GLU A 103 -17.86 30.68 -2.17
C GLU A 103 -16.83 29.65 -1.75
N ARG A 104 -17.28 28.59 -1.09
CA ARG A 104 -16.42 27.52 -0.60
C ARG A 104 -16.08 26.61 -1.77
N VAL A 105 -14.93 26.89 -2.38
CA VAL A 105 -14.39 26.10 -3.49
C VAL A 105 -13.60 24.91 -2.94
N ALA A 106 -13.95 23.70 -3.38
CA ALA A 106 -13.13 22.51 -3.25
C ALA A 106 -12.35 22.26 -4.55
N TYR A 107 -11.16 21.68 -4.45
CA TYR A 107 -10.30 21.41 -5.60
C TYR A 107 -10.09 19.91 -5.74
N ARG A 108 -10.55 19.32 -6.84
CA ARG A 108 -10.33 17.91 -7.18
C ARG A 108 -9.12 17.78 -8.09
N VAL A 109 -8.21 16.86 -7.74
CA VAL A 109 -7.01 16.57 -8.54
C VAL A 109 -6.83 15.06 -8.65
N GLY A 110 -7.36 14.46 -9.72
CA GLY A 110 -7.45 13.00 -9.83
C GLY A 110 -8.30 12.43 -8.69
N ASN A 111 -7.70 11.55 -7.87
CA ASN A 111 -8.38 10.83 -6.81
C ASN A 111 -8.34 11.54 -5.43
N LYS A 112 -8.01 12.83 -5.40
CA LYS A 112 -7.97 13.63 -4.16
C LYS A 112 -8.80 14.89 -4.27
N VAL A 113 -9.39 15.30 -3.14
CA VAL A 113 -10.17 16.53 -3.00
C VAL A 113 -9.59 17.37 -1.86
N ILE A 114 -9.36 18.65 -2.14
CA ILE A 114 -8.73 19.59 -1.22
C ILE A 114 -9.77 20.60 -0.75
N TYR A 115 -9.87 20.75 0.57
CA TYR A 115 -10.81 21.60 1.27
C TYR A 115 -10.09 22.68 2.09
N CYS A 116 -10.62 23.90 2.06
CA CYS A 116 -10.31 24.91 3.08
C CYS A 116 -11.15 24.60 4.33
N LEU A 117 -10.50 24.18 5.42
CA LEU A 117 -11.17 23.84 6.68
C LEU A 117 -11.06 25.00 7.67
N GLU A 118 -11.91 24.98 8.70
CA GLU A 118 -11.91 26.04 9.72
C GLU A 118 -10.63 26.00 10.57
N GLY A 119 -10.19 27.18 11.05
CA GLY A 119 -9.03 27.30 11.95
C GLY A 119 -7.68 27.17 11.26
N ALA A 120 -7.49 27.81 10.10
CA ALA A 120 -6.23 27.80 9.34
C ALA A 120 -5.74 26.41 8.90
N ARG A 121 -6.68 25.52 8.58
CA ARG A 121 -6.42 24.12 8.21
C ARG A 121 -6.74 23.83 6.75
N ILE A 122 -5.94 22.98 6.12
CA ILE A 122 -6.20 22.44 4.78
C ILE A 122 -6.52 20.95 4.93
N GLY A 123 -7.70 20.54 4.47
CA GLY A 123 -8.11 19.15 4.43
C GLY A 123 -7.82 18.52 3.08
N ILE A 124 -7.24 17.32 3.06
CA ILE A 124 -7.11 16.49 1.87
C ILE A 124 -7.87 15.19 2.10
N GLN A 125 -8.80 14.91 1.20
CA GLN A 125 -9.49 13.64 1.09
C GLN A 125 -8.85 12.84 -0.04
N TYR A 126 -8.44 11.62 0.24
CA TYR A 126 -7.94 10.65 -0.73
C TYR A 126 -9.00 9.59 -0.96
N GLU A 127 -9.42 9.42 -2.20
CA GLU A 127 -10.32 8.37 -2.65
C GLU A 127 -9.47 7.30 -3.32
N THR A 128 -9.46 6.08 -2.78
CA THR A 128 -8.87 4.94 -3.48
C THR A 128 -9.93 4.31 -4.37
N SER A 129 -9.50 3.71 -5.47
CA SER A 129 -10.35 2.88 -6.30
C SER A 129 -9.75 1.51 -6.47
N PHE A 130 -10.59 0.53 -6.79
CA PHE A 130 -10.16 -0.81 -7.18
C PHE A 130 -11.13 -1.31 -8.25
N ALA A 131 -10.60 -1.86 -9.35
CA ALA A 131 -11.38 -2.31 -10.51
C ALA A 131 -12.36 -1.24 -11.08
N GLY A 132 -11.99 0.04 -10.97
CA GLY A 132 -12.79 1.17 -11.48
C GLY A 132 -13.86 1.71 -10.52
N GLU A 133 -14.03 1.11 -9.34
CA GLU A 133 -14.99 1.56 -8.32
C GLU A 133 -14.27 2.23 -7.16
N THR A 134 -14.84 3.32 -6.62
CA THR A 134 -14.36 3.95 -5.39
C THR A 134 -14.48 2.98 -4.22
N TYR A 135 -13.40 2.81 -3.47
CA TYR A 135 -13.29 1.78 -2.45
C TYR A 135 -13.22 2.35 -1.03
N GLU A 136 -12.14 3.06 -0.72
CA GLU A 136 -11.92 3.64 0.62
C GLU A 136 -11.59 5.12 0.55
N ILE A 137 -11.95 5.83 1.62
CA ILE A 137 -11.67 7.25 1.77
C ILE A 137 -10.75 7.45 2.97
N TYR A 138 -9.66 8.17 2.73
CA TYR A 138 -8.70 8.58 3.76
C TYR A 138 -8.64 10.10 3.85
N HIS A 139 -8.36 10.60 5.05
CA HIS A 139 -8.29 12.03 5.32
C HIS A 139 -6.91 12.39 5.87
N CYS A 140 -6.40 13.55 5.48
CA CYS A 140 -5.21 14.17 6.01
C CYS A 140 -5.48 15.66 6.22
N VAL A 141 -5.14 16.19 7.38
CA VAL A 141 -5.32 17.60 7.73
C VAL A 141 -3.96 18.22 7.93
N LEU A 142 -3.70 19.28 7.18
CA LEU A 142 -2.48 20.07 7.27
C LEU A 142 -2.76 21.37 8.01
N GLU A 143 -1.81 21.77 8.84
CA GLU A 143 -1.87 23.02 9.60
C GLU A 143 -0.52 23.74 9.52
N SER A 144 -0.58 25.06 9.61
CA SER A 144 0.58 25.88 9.92
C SER A 144 0.17 26.95 10.92
N LYS A 145 1.00 27.24 11.93
CA LYS A 145 0.65 28.21 12.98
C LYS A 145 0.61 29.64 12.48
N SER A 146 1.35 29.94 11.42
CA SER A 146 1.31 31.20 10.67
C SER A 146 1.67 30.93 9.22
N PHE A 147 1.40 31.89 8.33
CA PHE A 147 1.80 31.79 6.92
C PHE A 147 3.32 31.62 6.71
N LEU A 148 4.14 32.10 7.65
CA LEU A 148 5.61 32.05 7.55
C LEU A 148 6.23 30.77 8.10
N GLU A 149 5.48 29.98 8.87
CA GLU A 149 5.98 28.75 9.46
C GLU A 149 5.96 27.58 8.48
N LYS A 150 6.50 26.43 8.86
CA LYS A 150 6.32 25.21 8.07
C LYS A 150 4.91 24.64 8.27
N MET A 151 4.38 24.03 7.21
CA MET A 151 3.17 23.22 7.30
C MET A 151 3.51 21.85 7.90
N ASN A 152 2.61 21.29 8.70
CA ASN A 152 2.75 19.97 9.33
C ASN A 152 1.44 19.19 9.19
N VAL A 153 1.53 17.86 9.28
CA VAL A 153 0.37 16.98 9.40
C VAL A 153 -0.17 17.06 10.82
N LEU A 154 -1.38 17.60 10.95
CA LEU A 154 -2.09 17.74 12.22
C LEU A 154 -2.77 16.43 12.60
N GLU A 155 -3.64 15.91 11.73
CA GLU A 155 -4.45 14.71 11.95
C GLU A 155 -4.67 13.94 10.64
N HIS A 156 -4.85 12.63 10.72
CA HIS A 156 -5.12 11.81 9.53
C HIS A 156 -5.82 10.50 9.89
N THR A 157 -6.39 9.83 8.88
CA THR A 157 -6.89 8.44 8.97
C THR A 157 -5.98 7.43 8.25
N ILE A 158 -4.81 7.88 7.78
CA ILE A 158 -3.83 7.05 7.08
C ILE A 158 -3.31 5.94 8.02
N PRO A 159 -3.26 4.67 7.58
CA PRO A 159 -2.80 3.56 8.40
C PRO A 159 -1.38 3.79 8.94
N PHE A 160 -1.20 3.57 10.25
CA PHE A 160 0.04 3.87 10.98
C PHE A 160 1.30 3.17 10.45
N PHE A 161 1.15 2.05 9.74
CA PHE A 161 2.25 1.26 9.17
C PHE A 161 2.71 1.81 7.81
N LEU A 162 2.04 2.83 7.27
CA LEU A 162 2.46 3.55 6.08
C LEU A 162 3.41 4.69 6.47
N PRO A 163 4.46 4.97 5.68
CA PRO A 163 5.53 5.92 6.02
C PRO A 163 5.12 7.41 5.86
N LEU A 164 3.99 7.82 6.45
CA LEU A 164 3.49 9.20 6.35
C LEU A 164 4.48 10.22 6.94
N ARG A 165 5.10 9.90 8.08
CA ARG A 165 6.07 10.80 8.74
C ARG A 165 7.34 10.97 7.92
N ASP A 166 7.77 9.93 7.22
CA ASP A 166 8.92 10.01 6.32
C ASP A 166 8.59 10.93 5.14
N LEU A 167 7.43 10.74 4.51
CA LEU A 167 6.95 11.63 3.44
C LEU A 167 6.82 13.09 3.92
N GLU A 168 6.27 13.30 5.12
CA GLU A 168 6.12 14.64 5.70
C GLU A 168 7.49 15.33 5.85
N ASN A 169 8.47 14.63 6.42
CA ASN A 169 9.82 15.15 6.61
C ASN A 169 10.55 15.42 5.29
N ASP A 170 10.37 14.54 4.31
CA ASP A 170 11.10 14.61 3.04
C ASP A 170 10.53 15.67 2.08
N HIS A 171 9.21 15.89 2.12
CA HIS A 171 8.52 16.64 1.06
C HIS A 171 7.67 17.81 1.54
N LEU A 172 6.99 17.74 2.69
CA LEU A 172 5.93 18.72 2.99
C LEU A 172 6.45 20.17 3.07
N SER A 173 7.64 20.39 3.62
CA SER A 173 8.21 21.75 3.73
C SER A 173 8.83 22.29 2.44
N SER A 174 9.22 21.42 1.52
CA SER A 174 9.97 21.79 0.30
C SER A 174 9.12 21.71 -0.97
N ASN A 175 8.17 20.79 -1.01
CA ASN A 175 7.29 20.51 -2.13
C ASN A 175 6.01 19.83 -1.60
N ALA A 176 5.05 20.65 -1.17
CA ALA A 176 3.81 20.18 -0.56
C ALA A 176 2.93 19.42 -1.56
N LYS A 177 2.95 19.81 -2.84
CA LYS A 177 2.33 19.09 -3.95
C LYS A 177 2.83 17.65 -4.00
N LYS A 178 4.16 17.45 -4.00
CA LYS A 178 4.79 16.13 -4.04
C LYS A 178 4.45 15.30 -2.81
N PHE A 179 4.42 15.92 -1.62
CA PHE A 179 3.95 15.23 -0.41
C PHE A 179 2.53 14.71 -0.60
N ILE A 180 1.59 15.58 -1.02
CA ILE A 180 0.18 15.22 -1.19
C ILE A 180 0.00 14.12 -2.24
N ASP A 181 0.67 14.24 -3.40
CA ASP A 181 0.64 13.22 -4.46
C ASP A 181 1.22 11.89 -3.95
N SER A 182 2.35 11.92 -3.24
CA SER A 182 3.00 10.71 -2.71
C SER A 182 2.15 10.02 -1.65
N VAL A 183 1.37 10.74 -0.86
CA VAL A 183 0.43 10.08 0.08
C VAL A 183 -0.70 9.38 -0.69
N GLY A 184 -1.21 10.00 -1.76
CA GLY A 184 -2.26 9.41 -2.60
C GLY A 184 -1.79 8.11 -3.28
N ASP A 185 -0.63 8.15 -3.93
CA ASP A 185 -0.01 7.00 -4.59
C ASP A 185 0.28 5.86 -3.60
N LEU A 186 0.72 6.19 -2.37
CA LEU A 186 1.01 5.22 -1.31
C LEU A 186 -0.25 4.50 -0.84
N LEU A 187 -1.34 5.25 -0.65
CA LEU A 187 -2.65 4.72 -0.25
C LEU A 187 -3.24 3.84 -1.35
N HIS A 188 -3.18 4.29 -2.60
CA HIS A 188 -3.71 3.54 -3.74
C HIS A 188 -2.99 2.20 -3.89
N ALA A 189 -1.65 2.21 -3.96
CA ALA A 189 -0.86 0.99 -4.07
C ALA A 189 -1.04 0.06 -2.86
N TYR A 190 -1.27 0.59 -1.66
CA TYR A 190 -1.64 -0.22 -0.49
C TYR A 190 -2.97 -0.95 -0.69
N VAL A 191 -4.01 -0.22 -1.13
CA VAL A 191 -5.33 -0.80 -1.38
C VAL A 191 -5.26 -1.83 -2.51
N ASP A 192 -4.59 -1.54 -3.62
CA ASP A 192 -4.45 -2.49 -4.74
C ASP A 192 -3.80 -3.79 -4.29
N ARG A 193 -2.67 -3.73 -3.59
CA ARG A 193 -2.00 -4.94 -3.08
C ARG A 193 -2.89 -5.73 -2.13
N ARG A 194 -3.63 -5.05 -1.25
CA ARG A 194 -4.56 -5.70 -0.31
C ARG A 194 -5.69 -6.39 -1.04
N GLU A 195 -6.33 -5.71 -1.99
CA GLU A 195 -7.47 -6.24 -2.73
C GLU A 195 -7.04 -7.35 -3.70
N GLN A 196 -5.88 -7.25 -4.33
CA GLN A 196 -5.28 -8.34 -5.10
C GLN A 196 -5.10 -9.62 -4.24
N VAL A 197 -4.62 -9.49 -3.01
CA VAL A 197 -4.49 -10.61 -2.06
C VAL A 197 -5.87 -11.13 -1.62
N ARG A 198 -6.85 -10.25 -1.40
CA ARG A 198 -8.23 -10.64 -1.11
C ARG A 198 -8.83 -11.46 -2.25
N LEU A 199 -8.65 -11.02 -3.50
CA LEU A 199 -9.18 -11.67 -4.70
C LEU A 199 -8.60 -13.06 -4.91
N ILE A 200 -7.28 -13.26 -4.79
CA ILE A 200 -6.73 -14.63 -4.96
C ILE A 200 -7.26 -15.58 -3.90
N LYS A 201 -7.51 -15.09 -2.68
CA LYS A 201 -8.10 -15.90 -1.61
C LYS A 201 -9.56 -16.25 -1.91
N GLU A 202 -10.31 -15.30 -2.47
CA GLU A 202 -11.71 -15.50 -2.86
C GLU A 202 -11.84 -16.46 -4.05
N LEU A 203 -11.02 -16.28 -5.09
CA LEU A 203 -11.09 -17.04 -6.34
C LEU A 203 -10.41 -18.41 -6.25
N TYR A 204 -9.29 -18.51 -5.53
CA TYR A 204 -8.41 -19.68 -5.54
C TYR A 204 -8.08 -20.22 -4.13
N GLY A 205 -8.83 -19.81 -3.11
CA GLY A 205 -8.55 -20.17 -1.72
C GLY A 205 -8.58 -21.67 -1.42
N ASN A 206 -9.18 -22.49 -2.29
CA ASN A 206 -9.14 -23.95 -2.19
C ASN A 206 -7.80 -24.56 -2.64
N GLN A 207 -7.04 -23.86 -3.47
CA GLN A 207 -5.71 -24.26 -3.95
C GLN A 207 -4.58 -23.63 -3.11
N ILE A 208 -4.89 -22.53 -2.42
CA ILE A 208 -3.95 -21.81 -1.56
C ILE A 208 -4.03 -22.38 -0.14
N ARG A 209 -2.97 -23.07 0.28
CA ARG A 209 -2.93 -23.70 1.61
C ARG A 209 -2.53 -22.74 2.73
N GLU A 210 -1.47 -21.98 2.48
CA GLU A 210 -0.92 -21.00 3.42
C GLU A 210 -0.85 -19.66 2.69
N LEU A 211 -1.35 -18.59 3.30
CA LEU A 211 -1.26 -17.23 2.78
C LEU A 211 -0.87 -16.29 3.91
N TYR A 212 0.22 -15.58 3.69
CA TYR A 212 0.78 -14.60 4.59
C TYR A 212 0.96 -13.26 3.87
N HIS A 213 0.71 -12.18 4.58
CA HIS A 213 1.04 -10.83 4.14
C HIS A 213 1.43 -9.95 5.34
N SER A 214 2.31 -8.98 5.11
CA SER A 214 2.59 -7.91 6.07
C SER A 214 1.42 -6.90 6.13
N LEU A 215 1.39 -6.04 7.15
CA LEU A 215 0.35 -4.99 7.26
C LEU A 215 0.28 -4.07 6.03
N PRO A 216 1.40 -3.58 5.45
CA PRO A 216 1.36 -2.76 4.23
C PRO A 216 1.22 -3.57 2.93
N TYR A 217 1.10 -4.90 3.03
CA TYR A 217 1.17 -5.84 1.90
C TYR A 217 2.46 -5.73 1.07
N HIS A 218 3.54 -5.19 1.66
CA HIS A 218 4.84 -5.08 0.99
C HIS A 218 5.61 -6.42 0.95
N MET A 219 5.08 -7.42 1.60
CA MET A 219 5.57 -8.78 1.59
C MET A 219 4.35 -9.69 1.61
N VAL A 220 4.25 -10.55 0.60
CA VAL A 220 3.19 -11.54 0.47
C VAL A 220 3.86 -12.88 0.19
N GLU A 221 3.52 -13.91 0.96
CA GLU A 221 4.03 -15.26 0.76
C GLU A 221 2.86 -16.24 0.79
N PHE A 222 2.79 -17.15 -0.18
CA PHE A 222 1.76 -18.18 -0.21
C PHE A 222 2.25 -19.49 -0.79
N ALA A 223 1.54 -20.57 -0.45
CA ALA A 223 1.82 -21.91 -0.95
C ALA A 223 0.65 -22.44 -1.78
N ILE A 224 0.97 -22.98 -2.95
CA ILE A 224 0.06 -23.69 -3.84
C ILE A 224 0.34 -25.19 -3.65
N ASP A 225 -0.70 -25.96 -3.34
CA ASP A 225 -0.60 -27.43 -3.33
C ASP A 225 -1.00 -27.94 -4.72
N ASP A 226 -0.04 -28.55 -5.41
CA ASP A 226 -0.27 -29.41 -6.57
C ASP A 226 0.03 -30.87 -6.16
N CYS A 227 -0.62 -31.84 -6.81
CA CYS A 227 -0.61 -33.25 -6.43
C CYS A 227 0.79 -33.88 -6.32
N ASP A 228 1.82 -33.27 -6.93
CA ASP A 228 3.20 -33.79 -6.94
C ASP A 228 4.27 -32.82 -6.39
N CYS A 229 3.94 -31.55 -6.17
CA CYS A 229 4.90 -30.58 -5.64
C CYS A 229 4.24 -29.47 -4.78
N LYS A 230 5.03 -28.93 -3.84
CA LYS A 230 4.65 -27.74 -3.07
C LYS A 230 5.31 -26.51 -3.70
N VAL A 231 4.53 -25.57 -4.22
CA VAL A 231 5.06 -24.32 -4.77
C VAL A 231 4.94 -23.22 -3.74
N VAL A 232 6.04 -22.54 -3.43
CA VAL A 232 6.08 -21.38 -2.53
C VAL A 232 6.38 -20.12 -3.33
N VAL A 233 5.47 -19.16 -3.26
CA VAL A 233 5.58 -17.84 -3.88
C VAL A 233 5.93 -16.81 -2.81
N SER A 234 6.90 -15.95 -3.10
CA SER A 234 7.33 -14.84 -2.23
C SER A 234 7.45 -13.55 -3.04
N LEU A 235 6.63 -12.57 -2.69
CA LEU A 235 6.57 -11.24 -3.30
C LEU A 235 7.13 -10.20 -2.34
N ARG A 236 7.97 -9.29 -2.84
CA ARG A 236 8.48 -8.14 -2.09
C ARG A 236 8.32 -6.85 -2.89
N TYR A 237 7.69 -5.87 -2.26
CA TYR A 237 7.44 -4.54 -2.81
C TYR A 237 8.41 -3.57 -2.13
N GLY A 238 9.58 -3.39 -2.73
CA GLY A 238 10.61 -2.48 -2.23
C GLY A 238 10.23 -1.01 -2.41
N ASN A 239 9.34 -0.71 -3.35
CA ASN A 239 8.68 0.57 -3.48
C ASN A 239 7.21 0.43 -3.06
N LEU A 240 6.83 1.07 -1.94
CA LEU A 240 5.46 1.02 -1.43
C LEU A 240 4.46 1.79 -2.29
N MET A 241 4.94 2.57 -3.25
CA MET A 241 4.15 3.31 -4.23
C MET A 241 3.75 2.45 -5.44
N CYS A 242 4.23 1.21 -5.53
CA CYS A 242 3.96 0.33 -6.67
C CYS A 242 2.95 -0.77 -6.32
N GLU A 243 2.01 -1.01 -7.21
CA GLU A 243 1.06 -2.13 -7.12
C GLU A 243 1.70 -3.50 -7.43
N LEU A 244 2.81 -3.51 -8.19
CA LEU A 244 3.54 -4.72 -8.61
C LEU A 244 4.82 -4.95 -7.78
N PRO A 245 5.20 -6.22 -7.55
CA PRO A 245 6.35 -6.55 -6.72
C PRO A 245 7.67 -6.25 -7.43
N THR A 246 8.60 -5.65 -6.69
CA THR A 246 9.98 -5.38 -7.16
C THR A 246 10.88 -6.62 -7.14
N LYS A 247 10.60 -7.58 -6.26
CA LYS A 247 11.31 -8.86 -6.19
C LYS A 247 10.29 -9.97 -6.05
N VAL A 248 10.45 -10.99 -6.87
CA VAL A 248 9.61 -12.17 -6.91
C VAL A 248 10.51 -13.39 -6.83
N ARG A 249 10.09 -14.36 -6.02
CA ARG A 249 10.72 -15.68 -5.95
C ARG A 249 9.66 -16.76 -5.92
N VAL A 250 9.73 -17.71 -6.85
CA VAL A 250 8.82 -18.86 -6.92
C VAL A 250 9.63 -20.15 -6.89
N LEU A 251 9.39 -20.99 -5.88
CA LEU A 251 10.14 -22.23 -5.64
C LEU A 251 9.21 -23.44 -5.60
N ALA A 252 9.44 -24.42 -6.45
CA ALA A 252 8.76 -25.71 -6.45
C ALA A 252 9.58 -26.77 -5.69
N TRP A 253 8.94 -27.42 -4.73
CA TRP A 253 9.52 -28.50 -3.92
C TRP A 253 8.89 -29.84 -4.32
N PRO A 254 9.67 -30.83 -4.80
CA PRO A 254 9.13 -32.15 -5.09
C PRO A 254 8.72 -32.83 -3.79
N MET A 255 7.43 -33.17 -3.65
CA MET A 255 6.87 -33.75 -2.43
C MET A 255 7.00 -35.27 -2.39
N HIS A 256 7.04 -35.90 -3.56
CA HIS A 256 7.33 -37.31 -3.71
C HIS A 256 8.75 -37.47 -4.25
N GLN A 257 9.61 -38.16 -3.50
CA GLN A 257 10.78 -38.78 -4.12
C GLN A 257 10.23 -39.65 -5.24
N LEU A 258 10.47 -39.27 -6.49
CA LEU A 258 10.35 -40.18 -7.61
C LEU A 258 11.12 -41.43 -7.23
N LYS A 259 10.39 -42.49 -6.84
CA LYS A 259 10.92 -43.84 -6.71
C LYS A 259 11.25 -44.35 -8.13
N ARG A 260 12.14 -43.66 -8.84
CA ARG A 260 12.86 -44.27 -9.96
C ARG A 260 14.03 -45.05 -9.35
N GLN A 261 14.02 -46.33 -9.66
CA GLN A 261 14.94 -47.35 -9.21
C GLN A 261 16.39 -46.98 -9.54
N CYS A 262 17.09 -46.31 -8.63
CA CYS A 262 18.56 -46.25 -8.67
C CYS A 262 19.12 -47.39 -7.82
N THR A 263 19.56 -48.46 -8.48
CA THR A 263 20.22 -49.63 -7.88
C THR A 263 21.69 -49.38 -7.48
N SER A 264 22.07 -48.16 -7.10
CA SER A 264 23.44 -47.82 -6.69
C SER A 264 23.52 -47.46 -5.21
N PRO A 265 24.21 -48.24 -4.35
CA PRO A 265 24.27 -48.01 -2.91
C PRO A 265 25.10 -46.79 -2.47
N ARG A 266 25.68 -46.01 -3.39
CA ARG A 266 26.67 -44.96 -3.06
C ARG A 266 26.13 -43.51 -3.03
N LEU A 267 24.85 -43.29 -3.35
CA LEU A 267 24.22 -41.95 -3.35
C LEU A 267 23.09 -41.78 -2.30
N SER A 268 22.84 -42.81 -1.49
CA SER A 268 21.77 -42.81 -0.47
C SER A 268 21.97 -41.81 0.68
N LYS A 269 23.12 -41.13 0.76
CA LYS A 269 23.39 -40.07 1.75
C LYS A 269 23.10 -38.64 1.26
N LEU A 270 22.92 -38.41 -0.05
CA LEU A 270 22.47 -37.10 -0.59
C LEU A 270 20.96 -37.03 -0.84
N ALA A 271 20.23 -38.15 -0.75
CA ALA A 271 18.78 -38.23 -0.97
C ALA A 271 17.92 -37.59 0.13
N SER A 272 18.50 -36.80 1.03
CA SER A 272 17.82 -36.26 2.22
C SER A 272 17.46 -34.77 2.14
N GLN A 273 17.80 -34.07 1.04
CA GLN A 273 17.40 -32.68 0.81
C GLN A 273 16.81 -32.57 -0.60
N ALA A 274 15.49 -32.50 -0.71
CA ALA A 274 14.84 -32.11 -1.95
C ALA A 274 15.35 -30.69 -2.30
N ILE A 275 16.06 -30.55 -3.43
CA ILE A 275 16.51 -29.24 -3.88
C ILE A 275 15.32 -28.56 -4.55
N PRO A 276 14.91 -27.36 -4.11
CA PRO A 276 13.83 -26.64 -4.77
C PRO A 276 14.26 -26.16 -6.15
N VAL A 277 13.32 -26.15 -7.10
CA VAL A 277 13.55 -25.57 -8.43
C VAL A 277 12.85 -24.22 -8.51
N ARG A 278 13.52 -23.25 -9.12
CA ARG A 278 12.98 -21.91 -9.35
C ARG A 278 12.12 -21.89 -10.61
N LEU A 279 10.91 -21.38 -10.52
CA LEU A 279 9.98 -21.28 -11.67
C LEU A 279 10.06 -19.88 -12.28
N SER A 280 10.93 -19.68 -13.28
CA SER A 280 11.16 -18.36 -13.88
C SER A 280 9.93 -17.80 -14.59
N PHE A 281 9.15 -18.63 -15.31
CA PHE A 281 7.94 -18.17 -15.99
C PHE A 281 6.94 -17.54 -15.01
N ALA A 282 6.76 -18.18 -13.83
CA ALA A 282 5.87 -17.70 -12.79
C ALA A 282 6.37 -16.38 -12.20
N GLU A 283 7.69 -16.24 -12.02
CA GLU A 283 8.27 -14.99 -11.55
C GLU A 283 8.11 -13.85 -12.55
N ASP A 284 8.22 -14.14 -13.85
CA ASP A 284 8.05 -13.14 -14.90
C ASP A 284 6.60 -12.67 -14.97
N ALA A 285 5.61 -13.57 -14.94
CA ALA A 285 4.20 -13.19 -14.88
C ALA A 285 3.90 -12.27 -13.68
N LEU A 286 4.36 -12.64 -12.49
CA LEU A 286 4.17 -11.86 -11.25
C LEU A 286 4.89 -10.49 -11.25
N ARG A 287 5.85 -10.24 -12.15
CA ARG A 287 6.52 -8.93 -12.27
C ARG A 287 5.75 -7.95 -13.14
N ILE A 288 4.89 -8.43 -14.04
CA ILE A 288 4.24 -7.59 -15.06
C ILE A 288 2.71 -7.60 -15.01
N GLN A 289 2.11 -8.53 -14.28
CA GLN A 289 0.65 -8.67 -14.14
C GLN A 289 0.22 -8.51 -12.69
N SER A 290 -1.06 -8.20 -12.49
CA SER A 290 -1.67 -8.24 -11.15
C SER A 290 -1.62 -9.66 -10.57
N LEU A 291 -1.64 -9.77 -9.24
CA LEU A 291 -1.53 -11.06 -8.57
C LEU A 291 -2.62 -12.08 -8.99
N PRO A 292 -3.91 -11.71 -9.18
CA PRO A 292 -4.92 -12.64 -9.68
C PRO A 292 -4.67 -13.12 -11.11
N GLU A 293 -4.25 -12.23 -12.01
CA GLU A 293 -3.95 -12.56 -13.41
C GLU A 293 -2.74 -13.49 -13.50
N ALA A 294 -1.64 -13.11 -12.82
CA ALA A 294 -0.43 -13.92 -12.76
C ALA A 294 -0.71 -15.29 -12.14
N TYR A 295 -1.55 -15.37 -11.10
CA TYR A 295 -1.94 -16.65 -10.49
C TYR A 295 -2.67 -17.55 -11.50
N ALA A 296 -3.61 -17.00 -12.27
CA ALA A 296 -4.34 -17.74 -13.29
C ALA A 296 -3.39 -18.30 -14.36
N GLU A 297 -2.44 -17.49 -14.84
CA GLU A 297 -1.41 -17.93 -15.79
C GLU A 297 -0.52 -19.03 -15.19
N ILE A 298 -0.11 -18.86 -13.93
CA ILE A 298 0.75 -19.81 -13.23
C ILE A 298 0.09 -21.18 -13.15
N VAL A 299 -1.15 -21.26 -12.68
CA VAL A 299 -1.85 -22.55 -12.51
C VAL A 299 -2.09 -23.26 -13.85
N VAL A 300 -2.29 -22.51 -14.94
CA VAL A 300 -2.46 -23.09 -16.28
C VAL A 300 -1.18 -23.73 -16.81
N ASN A 301 -0.03 -23.09 -16.61
CA ASN A 301 1.25 -23.55 -17.16
C ASN A 301 2.03 -24.48 -16.22
N MET A 302 1.72 -24.44 -14.92
CA MET A 302 2.46 -25.15 -13.87
C MET A 302 2.59 -26.67 -14.11
N PRO A 303 1.53 -27.42 -14.52
CA PRO A 303 1.66 -28.86 -14.72
C PRO A 303 2.72 -29.22 -15.79
N GLN A 304 2.71 -28.53 -16.93
CA GLN A 304 3.65 -28.80 -18.02
C GLN A 304 5.10 -28.49 -17.62
N GLU A 305 5.30 -27.42 -16.86
CA GLU A 305 6.62 -27.02 -16.36
C GLU A 305 7.15 -28.01 -15.32
N ILE A 306 6.30 -28.47 -14.40
CA ILE A 306 6.68 -29.51 -13.41
C ILE A 306 7.06 -30.81 -14.12
N GLU A 307 6.30 -31.24 -15.13
CA GLU A 307 6.62 -32.45 -15.91
C GLU A 307 8.00 -32.32 -16.57
N GLN A 308 8.31 -31.19 -17.21
CA GLN A 308 9.60 -30.97 -17.85
C GLN A 308 10.78 -30.92 -16.87
N ILE A 309 10.56 -30.41 -15.66
CA ILE A 309 11.60 -30.25 -14.65
C ILE A 309 11.87 -31.57 -13.90
N PHE A 310 10.81 -32.31 -13.57
CA PHE A 310 10.89 -33.43 -12.62
C PHE A 310 10.64 -34.82 -13.23
N LEU A 311 9.99 -34.98 -14.39
CA LEU A 311 9.62 -36.29 -14.96
C LEU A 311 10.46 -36.72 -16.18
#